data_AF-A0A4S4H680-F1
#
_entry.id   AF-A0A4S4H680-F1
#
_cell.length_a   1.000
_cell.length_b   1.000
_cell.length_c   1.000
_cell.angle_alpha   90.00
_cell.angle_beta   90.00
_cell.angle_gamma   90.00
#
_symmetry.space_group_name_H-M   'P 1'
#
loop_
_entity.id
_entity.type
_entity.pdbx_description
1 polymer ?
#
loop_
_entity_poly.entity_id
_entity_poly.type
_entity_poly.pdbx_seq_one_letter_code
_entity_poly.pdbx_strand_id
1 'polypeptide(L)'
;MNIGTQLMDVLKYWFVDENNKAACRYMLVDAYNTDSTVHYYIKNGFKPLYKSEQSEKEAFGISEDDVLRSRVMFFDLKLITA
;
A
#
# COMPACT_ATOMS: atom_id res chain seq x y z
N MET A 1 -16.21 10.04 -11.66
CA MET A 1 -16.10 10.34 -10.22
C MET A 1 -14.99 9.46 -9.63
N ASN A 2 -14.03 10.02 -8.89
CA ASN A 2 -12.87 9.30 -8.33
C ASN A 2 -13.16 8.75 -6.91
N ILE A 3 -14.25 8.02 -6.73
CA ILE A 3 -14.74 7.59 -5.40
C ILE A 3 -13.67 6.78 -4.65
N GLY A 4 -12.93 5.90 -5.33
CA GLY A 4 -11.87 5.13 -4.68
C GLY A 4 -10.75 6.01 -4.10
N THR A 5 -10.31 7.03 -4.84
CA THR A 5 -9.29 7.97 -4.33
C THR A 5 -9.84 8.78 -3.15
N GLN A 6 -11.08 9.27 -3.24
CA GLN A 6 -11.71 9.99 -2.13
C GLN A 6 -11.81 9.13 -0.87
N LEU A 7 -12.19 7.86 -1.00
CA LEU A 7 -12.21 6.91 0.10
C LEU A 7 -10.81 6.72 0.71
N MET A 8 -9.79 6.54 -0.13
CA MET A 8 -8.41 6.35 0.32
C MET A 8 -7.88 7.58 1.08
N ASP A 9 -8.24 8.79 0.65
CA ASP A 9 -7.87 10.02 1.35
C ASP A 9 -8.55 10.12 2.71
N VAL A 10 -9.85 9.80 2.80
CA VAL A 10 -10.55 9.71 4.09
C VAL A 10 -9.87 8.73 5.04
N LEU A 11 -9.44 7.56 4.56
CA LEU A 11 -8.72 6.58 5.38
C LEU A 11 -7.38 7.14 5.89
N LYS A 12 -6.57 7.77 5.00
CA LYS A 12 -5.30 8.39 5.38
C LYS A 12 -5.46 9.45 6.47
N TYR A 13 -6.42 10.36 6.28
CA TYR A 13 -6.72 11.41 7.27
C TYR A 13 -7.22 10.81 8.58
N TRP A 14 -8.04 9.78 8.51
CA TRP A 14 -8.52 9.11 9.71
C TRP A 14 -7.38 8.47 10.52
N PHE A 15 -6.37 7.89 9.88
CA PHE A 15 -5.21 7.32 10.59
C PHE A 15 -4.32 8.35 11.28
N VAL A 16 -4.30 9.61 10.83
CA VAL A 16 -3.49 10.68 11.45
C VAL A 16 -4.29 11.61 12.34
N ASP A 17 -5.60 11.40 12.47
CA ASP A 17 -6.46 12.19 13.35
C ASP A 17 -6.01 12.06 14.80
N GLU A 18 -5.94 13.18 15.52
CA GLU A 18 -5.46 13.22 16.91
C GLU A 18 -6.31 12.38 17.87
N ASN A 19 -7.58 12.14 17.53
CA ASN A 19 -8.47 11.28 18.32
C ASN A 19 -8.32 9.80 17.95
N ASN A 20 -7.67 9.48 16.83
CA ASN A 20 -7.34 8.12 16.47
C ASN A 20 -6.02 7.72 17.15
N LYS A 21 -6.11 6.91 18.22
CA LYS A 21 -4.97 6.51 19.06
C LYS A 21 -3.99 5.54 18.38
N ALA A 22 -4.14 5.28 17.09
CA ALA A 22 -3.22 4.42 16.34
C ALA A 22 -1.94 5.19 16.02
N ALA A 23 -0.89 4.98 16.82
CA ALA A 23 0.44 5.49 16.52
C ALA A 23 1.11 4.65 15.41
N CYS A 24 0.72 4.85 14.16
CA CYS A 24 1.37 4.22 13.01
C CYS A 24 1.95 5.26 12.05
N ARG A 25 3.18 5.01 11.57
CA ARG A 25 3.82 5.85 10.54
C ARG A 25 3.45 5.40 9.13
N TYR A 26 3.18 4.11 8.95
CA TYR A 26 2.93 3.54 7.63
C TYR A 26 1.58 2.84 7.62
N MET A 27 0.81 3.05 6.55
CA MET A 27 -0.24 2.10 6.16
C MET A 27 0.38 1.06 5.26
N LEU A 28 0.13 -0.22 5.54
CA LEU A 28 0.51 -1.32 4.66
C LEU A 28 -0.75 -1.93 4.06
N VAL A 29 -0.65 -2.36 2.81
CA VAL A 29 -1.69 -3.11 2.11
C VAL A 29 -1.08 -4.35 1.47
N ASP A 30 -1.85 -5.42 1.50
CA ASP A 30 -1.60 -6.60 0.68
C ASP A 30 -2.46 -6.46 -0.60
N ALA A 31 -1.85 -5.92 -1.66
CA ALA A 31 -2.54 -5.55 -2.88
C ALA A 31 -2.53 -6.71 -3.87
N TYR A 32 -3.67 -7.12 -4.43
CA TYR A 32 -3.67 -8.10 -5.52
C TYR A 32 -2.71 -7.70 -6.63
N ASN A 33 -1.89 -8.65 -7.09
CA ASN A 33 -0.88 -8.40 -8.11
C ASN A 33 -1.52 -8.39 -9.51
N THR A 34 -2.39 -7.41 -9.72
CA THR A 34 -2.98 -7.08 -11.02
C THR A 34 -2.65 -5.63 -11.35
N ASP A 35 -2.47 -5.33 -12.63
CA ASP A 35 -2.13 -3.98 -13.09
C ASP A 35 -3.11 -2.93 -12.56
N SER A 36 -4.41 -3.25 -12.56
CA SER A 36 -5.46 -2.33 -12.11
C SER A 36 -5.36 -1.99 -10.62
N THR A 37 -5.11 -2.99 -9.77
CA THR A 37 -5.00 -2.83 -8.31
C THR A 37 -3.71 -2.12 -7.94
N VAL A 38 -2.58 -2.52 -8.54
CA VAL A 38 -1.29 -1.89 -8.30
C VAL A 38 -1.31 -0.44 -8.77
N HIS A 39 -1.87 -0.16 -9.96
CA HIS A 39 -2.04 1.20 -10.46
C HIS A 39 -2.88 2.07 -9.52
N TYR A 40 -3.97 1.53 -8.95
CA TYR A 40 -4.78 2.23 -7.97
C TYR A 40 -3.96 2.66 -6.75
N TYR A 41 -3.18 1.76 -6.15
CA TYR A 41 -2.38 2.10 -4.97
C TYR A 41 -1.26 3.10 -5.30
N ILE A 42 -0.57 2.94 -6.43
CA ILE A 42 0.45 3.89 -6.93
C ILE A 42 -0.16 5.28 -7.13
N LYS A 43 -1.33 5.36 -7.79
CA LYS A 43 -2.07 6.61 -8.00
C LYS A 43 -2.42 7.30 -6.68
N ASN A 44 -2.65 6.52 -5.62
CA ASN A 44 -2.92 7.02 -4.27
C ASN A 44 -1.66 7.20 -3.41
N GLY A 45 -0.46 7.17 -3.99
CA GLY A 45 0.80 7.50 -3.32
C GLY A 45 1.47 6.34 -2.57
N PHE A 46 0.94 5.12 -2.68
CA PHE A 46 1.60 3.94 -2.13
C PHE A 46 2.81 3.55 -2.98
N LYS A 47 3.78 2.89 -2.36
CA LYS A 47 4.97 2.36 -2.99
C LYS A 47 5.11 0.87 -2.66
N PRO A 48 5.63 0.03 -3.57
CA PRO A 48 6.01 -1.33 -3.22
C PRO A 48 7.01 -1.31 -2.05
N LEU A 49 6.81 -2.20 -1.08
CA LEU A 49 7.78 -2.38 0.02
C LEU A 49 9.08 -2.99 -0.49
N TYR A 50 8.97 -3.89 -1.47
CA TYR A 50 10.08 -4.54 -2.14
C TYR A 50 10.31 -3.94 -3.53
N LYS A 51 11.58 -3.81 -3.93
CA LYS A 51 11.97 -3.15 -5.19
C LYS A 51 11.48 -3.92 -6.42
N SER A 52 11.46 -5.26 -6.35
CA SER A 52 11.00 -6.14 -7.42
C SER A 52 10.17 -7.29 -6.86
N GLU A 53 9.33 -7.89 -7.69
CA GLU A 53 8.59 -9.13 -7.34
C GLU A 53 9.53 -10.26 -6.96
N GLN A 54 10.67 -10.36 -7.62
CA GLN A 54 11.70 -11.34 -7.32
C GLN A 54 12.22 -11.17 -5.88
N SER A 55 12.59 -9.96 -5.47
CA SER A 55 13.05 -9.70 -4.10
C SER A 55 11.96 -9.95 -3.05
N GLU A 56 10.70 -9.79 -3.43
CA GLU A 56 9.55 -10.06 -2.58
C GLU A 56 9.31 -11.57 -2.42
N LYS A 57 9.36 -12.32 -3.53
CA LYS A 57 9.30 -13.78 -3.53
C LYS A 57 10.41 -14.39 -2.67
N GLU A 58 11.64 -13.92 -2.84
CA GLU A 58 12.80 -14.34 -2.04
C GLU A 58 12.55 -14.09 -0.54
N ALA A 59 12.03 -12.92 -0.18
CA ALA A 59 11.74 -12.56 1.20
C ALA A 59 10.64 -13.45 1.83
N PHE A 60 9.68 -13.91 1.02
CA PHE A 60 8.59 -14.78 1.47
C PHE A 60 8.83 -16.27 1.24
N GLY A 61 9.98 -16.67 0.68
CA GLY A 61 10.28 -18.08 0.36
C GLY A 61 9.40 -18.66 -0.74
N ILE A 62 8.90 -17.83 -1.66
CA ILE A 62 8.10 -18.22 -2.82
C ILE A 62 9.07 -18.61 -3.96
N SER A 63 8.80 -19.72 -4.65
CA SER A 63 9.60 -20.15 -5.80
C SER A 63 9.61 -19.10 -6.91
N GLU A 64 10.70 -19.00 -7.68
CA GLU A 64 10.77 -18.12 -8.85
C GLU A 64 9.67 -18.45 -9.87
N ASP A 65 9.35 -19.73 -10.02
CA ASP A 65 8.33 -20.24 -10.93
C ASP A 65 6.89 -20.01 -10.45
N ASP A 66 6.70 -19.76 -9.15
CA ASP A 66 5.37 -19.54 -8.58
C ASP A 66 4.88 -18.10 -8.84
N VAL A 67 3.58 -17.92 -9.02
CA VAL A 67 3.01 -16.58 -9.22
C VAL A 67 2.93 -15.84 -7.88
N LEU A 68 3.51 -14.63 -7.83
CA LEU A 68 3.31 -13.72 -6.71
C LEU A 68 1.91 -13.11 -6.81
N ARG A 69 0.97 -13.58 -5.97
CA ARG A 69 -0.46 -13.24 -6.07
C ARG A 69 -0.81 -11.86 -5.54
N SER A 70 0.02 -11.31 -4.66
CA SER A 70 -0.17 -10.00 -4.07
C SER A 70 1.15 -9.31 -3.79
N ARG A 71 1.11 -7.99 -3.67
CA ARG A 71 2.24 -7.09 -3.46
C ARG A 71 2.02 -6.34 -2.17
N VAL A 72 3.01 -6.40 -1.28
CA VAL A 72 3.05 -5.56 -0.09
C VAL A 72 3.41 -4.14 -0.54
N MET A 73 2.50 -3.21 -0.33
CA MET A 73 2.71 -1.79 -0.61
C MET A 73 2.50 -0.98 0.65
N PHE A 74 3.18 0.16 0.75
CA PHE A 74 3.08 1.04 1.91
C PHE A 74 2.88 2.50 1.52
N PHE A 75 2.26 3.25 2.42
CA PHE A 75 2.13 4.71 2.35
C PHE A 75 2.70 5.32 3.65
N ASP A 76 3.60 6.31 3.55
CA ASP A 76 4.13 7.04 4.72
C ASP A 76 3.12 8.13 5.13
N LEU A 77 2.43 7.90 6.24
CA LEU A 77 1.42 8.81 6.80
C LEU A 77 2.03 10.16 7.22
N LYS A 78 3.36 10.24 7.42
CA LYS A 78 4.05 11.53 7.64
C LYS A 78 3.92 12.48 6.45
N LEU A 79 3.62 11.97 5.25
CA LEU A 79 3.38 12.80 4.06
C LEU A 79 2.03 13.50 4.09
N ILE A 80 1.12 13.11 4.99
CA ILE A 80 -0.11 13.85 5.25
C ILE A 80 0.26 15.05 6.11
N THR A 81 0.33 16.21 5.47
CA THR A 81 0.40 17.49 6.17
C THR A 81 -1.02 17.93 6.49
N ALA A 82 -1.30 18.19 7.77
CA ALA A 82 -2.50 18.91 8.20
C ALA A 82 -2.47 20.36 7.68
#